data_AF-A0A9E4VIT0-F1
#
_entry.id   AF-A0A9E4VIT0-F1
#
_cell.length_a   1.000
_cell.length_b   1.000
_cell.length_c   1.000
_cell.angle_alpha   90.00
_cell.angle_beta   90.00
_cell.angle_gamma   90.00
#
_symmetry.space_group_name_H-M   'P 1'
#
loop_
_entity.id
_entity.type
_entity.pdbx_description
1 polymer ?
#
loop_
_entity_poly.entity_id
_entity_poly.type
_entity_poly.pdbx_seq_one_letter_code
_entity_poly.pdbx_strand_id
1 'polypeptide(L)'
;MTGSDLTDIQPQDRARIEDLLSRKWTLPGEHPVAALDGLALGDFRTVAILGPKNAVGSRYYQLFLADSAGRLADGPLALGLHSSGIYPGFNWIEMSQYEERPRFGETELSLWDSGLDKPLFAALSGLVPAGGHLMVEYDSPGHRATERILTLRYPAAASPIGFRMFATGVRSYRDWYISEGGREGPRKLQGFKPLNAEISAEKTAALRTELETMLASPANDDHGEWGRLARKLGRRVLDDLPAA
;
A
#
# COMPACT_ATOMS: atom_id res chain seq x y z
N MET A 1 -14.92 15.86 11.71
CA MET A 1 -15.72 16.07 10.49
C MET A 1 -16.31 14.72 10.13
N THR A 2 -17.63 14.67 10.03
CA THR A 2 -18.47 13.49 9.82
C THR A 2 -18.24 12.88 8.43
N GLY A 3 -18.17 11.55 8.37
CA GLY A 3 -17.84 10.78 7.17
C GLY A 3 -18.85 10.85 6.03
N SER A 4 -18.38 10.42 4.85
CA SER A 4 -19.05 10.15 3.57
C SER A 4 -20.43 10.79 3.41
N ASP A 5 -20.42 12.05 2.98
CA ASP A 5 -21.50 12.55 2.16
C ASP A 5 -21.18 12.19 0.70
N LEU A 6 -21.91 11.22 0.14
CA LEU A 6 -21.78 10.83 -1.26
C LEU A 6 -22.47 11.82 -2.21
N THR A 7 -23.05 12.93 -1.70
CA THR A 7 -23.81 13.92 -2.50
C THR A 7 -23.02 14.54 -3.64
N ASP A 8 -21.70 14.55 -3.54
CA ASP A 8 -20.78 15.10 -4.53
C ASP A 8 -20.21 14.05 -5.49
N ILE A 9 -20.58 12.78 -5.34
CA ILE A 9 -20.33 11.70 -6.32
C ILE A 9 -21.45 11.69 -7.36
N GLN A 10 -21.09 11.52 -8.64
CA GLN A 10 -22.06 11.49 -9.73
C GLN A 10 -23.10 10.38 -9.56
N PRO A 11 -24.37 10.59 -9.98
CA PRO A 11 -25.45 9.65 -9.69
C PRO A 11 -25.18 8.20 -10.12
N GLN A 12 -24.61 7.99 -11.31
CA GLN A 12 -24.30 6.63 -11.79
C GLN A 12 -23.21 5.94 -10.97
N ASP A 13 -22.23 6.70 -10.47
CA ASP A 13 -21.15 6.17 -9.65
C ASP A 13 -21.57 6.00 -8.19
N ARG A 14 -22.42 6.89 -7.69
CA ARG A 14 -23.06 6.76 -6.39
C ARG A 14 -23.88 5.47 -6.32
N ALA A 15 -24.63 5.14 -7.37
CA ALA A 15 -25.39 3.90 -7.44
C ALA A 15 -24.50 2.64 -7.31
N ARG A 16 -23.26 2.68 -7.81
CA ARG A 16 -22.28 1.59 -7.62
C ARG A 16 -21.89 1.42 -6.15
N ILE A 17 -21.67 2.52 -5.43
CA ILE A 17 -21.38 2.49 -3.99
C ILE A 17 -22.63 2.04 -3.21
N GLU A 18 -23.81 2.56 -3.55
CA GLU A 18 -25.08 2.20 -2.90
C GLU A 18 -25.44 0.72 -3.07
N ASP A 19 -25.16 0.11 -4.23
CA ASP A 19 -25.30 -1.34 -4.43
C ASP A 19 -24.40 -2.12 -3.46
N LEU A 20 -23.15 -1.69 -3.26
CA LEU A 20 -22.28 -2.32 -2.26
C LEU A 20 -22.82 -2.14 -0.83
N LEU A 21 -23.28 -0.94 -0.48
CA LEU A 21 -23.88 -0.65 0.83
C LEU A 21 -25.13 -1.52 1.08
N SER A 22 -25.89 -1.87 0.05
CA SER A 22 -27.00 -2.82 0.16
C SER A 22 -26.55 -4.26 0.50
N ARG A 23 -25.28 -4.59 0.25
CA ARG A 23 -24.69 -5.94 0.39
C ARG A 23 -23.77 -6.08 1.60
N LYS A 24 -24.23 -5.62 2.78
CA LYS A 24 -23.50 -5.67 4.07
C LYS A 24 -22.25 -4.79 4.15
N TRP A 25 -22.00 -3.92 3.17
CA TRP A 25 -21.02 -2.86 3.31
C TRP A 25 -21.64 -1.66 4.03
N THR A 26 -20.83 -0.87 4.70
CA THR A 26 -21.27 0.33 5.42
C THR A 26 -20.30 1.47 5.19
N LEU A 27 -20.75 2.70 5.39
CA LEU A 27 -19.84 3.83 5.59
C LEU A 27 -18.96 3.58 6.83
N PRO A 28 -17.75 4.17 6.91
CA PRO A 28 -16.77 3.79 7.91
C PRO A 28 -17.11 4.25 9.34
N GLY A 29 -17.94 5.29 9.50
CA GLY A 29 -18.35 5.78 10.82
C GLY A 29 -17.16 6.18 11.69
N GLU A 30 -17.07 5.62 12.89
CA GLU A 30 -15.96 5.85 13.84
C GLU A 30 -14.78 4.87 13.67
N HIS A 31 -14.83 3.96 12.70
CA HIS A 31 -13.75 3.00 12.48
C HIS A 31 -12.46 3.70 12.01
N PRO A 32 -11.25 3.21 12.35
CA PRO A 32 -9.99 3.86 11.95
C PRO A 32 -9.85 4.16 10.45
N VAL A 33 -10.36 3.26 9.59
CA VAL A 33 -10.41 3.44 8.12
C VAL A 33 -11.18 4.70 7.69
N ALA A 34 -12.01 5.31 8.54
CA ALA A 34 -12.63 6.60 8.25
C ALA A 34 -11.61 7.70 7.96
N ALA A 35 -10.37 7.59 8.45
CA ALA A 35 -9.30 8.53 8.10
C ALA A 35 -8.84 8.42 6.62
N LEU A 36 -9.22 7.34 5.93
CA LEU A 36 -9.02 7.18 4.49
C LEU A 36 -10.23 7.65 3.69
N ASP A 37 -11.29 8.14 4.30
CA ASP A 37 -12.44 8.69 3.59
C ASP A 37 -12.21 10.18 3.32
N GLY A 38 -12.37 10.62 2.07
CA GLY A 38 -12.10 11.99 1.66
C GLY A 38 -10.61 12.38 1.69
N LEU A 39 -9.69 11.42 1.76
CA LEU A 39 -8.25 11.70 1.71
C LEU A 39 -7.91 12.33 0.35
N ALA A 40 -7.40 13.55 0.37
CA ALA A 40 -6.99 14.26 -0.84
C ALA A 40 -5.71 13.63 -1.42
N LEU A 41 -5.76 13.31 -2.71
CA LEU A 41 -4.66 12.82 -3.54
C LEU A 41 -4.55 13.73 -4.76
N GLY A 42 -4.01 14.95 -4.58
CA GLY A 42 -4.02 15.98 -5.61
C GLY A 42 -5.43 16.47 -5.90
N ASP A 43 -5.84 16.46 -7.17
CA ASP A 43 -7.21 16.80 -7.62
C ASP A 43 -8.22 15.66 -7.41
N PHE A 44 -7.77 14.55 -6.83
CA PHE A 44 -8.59 13.40 -6.51
C PHE A 44 -8.82 13.30 -5.00
N ARG A 45 -9.81 12.51 -4.62
CA ARG A 45 -9.99 12.07 -3.23
C ARG A 45 -10.38 10.61 -3.17
N THR A 46 -10.14 9.99 -2.04
CA THR A 46 -10.64 8.64 -1.78
C THR A 46 -12.08 8.67 -1.25
N VAL A 47 -12.82 7.60 -1.50
CA VAL A 47 -14.07 7.28 -0.82
C VAL A 47 -13.91 5.90 -0.18
N ALA A 48 -14.08 5.83 1.13
CA ALA A 48 -13.86 4.60 1.88
C ALA A 48 -15.18 3.95 2.29
N ILE A 49 -15.28 2.63 2.12
CA ILE A 49 -16.38 1.82 2.64
C ILE A 49 -15.84 0.61 3.41
N LEU A 50 -16.60 0.15 4.39
CA LEU A 50 -16.29 -1.01 5.21
C LEU A 50 -17.12 -2.21 4.81
N GLY A 51 -16.45 -3.34 4.65
CA GLY A 51 -17.09 -4.62 4.38
C GLY A 51 -17.38 -5.39 5.67
N PRO A 52 -17.75 -6.68 5.54
CA PRO A 52 -17.94 -7.56 6.68
C PRO A 52 -16.62 -7.82 7.43
N LYS A 53 -16.72 -8.44 8.61
CA LYS A 53 -15.55 -9.02 9.29
C LYS A 53 -15.23 -10.39 8.68
N ASN A 54 -13.95 -10.74 8.60
CA ASN A 54 -13.52 -12.10 8.29
C ASN A 54 -13.60 -13.01 9.55
N ALA A 55 -13.21 -14.27 9.42
CA ALA A 55 -13.29 -15.27 10.49
C ALA A 55 -12.43 -14.93 11.72
N VAL A 56 -11.38 -14.12 11.56
CA VAL A 56 -10.47 -13.69 12.65
C VAL A 56 -10.81 -12.29 13.17
N GLY A 57 -11.93 -11.72 12.74
CA GLY A 57 -12.45 -10.45 13.23
C GLY A 57 -11.90 -9.19 12.54
N SER A 58 -10.97 -9.34 11.59
CA SER A 58 -10.46 -8.22 10.78
C SER A 58 -11.54 -7.70 9.84
N ARG A 59 -11.57 -6.39 9.59
CA ARG A 59 -12.61 -5.72 8.81
C ARG A 59 -12.15 -5.52 7.38
N TYR A 60 -12.94 -5.96 6.41
CA TYR A 60 -12.70 -5.59 5.02
C TYR A 60 -12.92 -4.09 4.82
N TYR A 61 -12.16 -3.47 3.91
CA TYR A 61 -12.41 -2.13 3.42
C TYR A 61 -12.20 -2.07 1.90
N GLN A 62 -12.88 -1.13 1.25
CA GLN A 62 -12.59 -0.73 -0.11
C GLN A 62 -12.34 0.78 -0.15
N LEU A 63 -11.41 1.17 -1.00
CA LEU A 63 -11.19 2.56 -1.37
C LEU A 63 -11.57 2.71 -2.84
N PHE A 64 -12.33 3.75 -3.14
CA PHE A 64 -12.54 4.25 -4.49
C PHE A 64 -11.77 5.55 -4.67
N LEU A 65 -11.40 5.87 -5.90
CA LEU A 65 -10.82 7.15 -6.25
C LEU A 65 -11.85 7.98 -7.01
N ALA A 66 -12.13 9.18 -6.51
CA ALA A 66 -13.02 10.15 -7.13
C ALA A 66 -12.21 11.34 -7.68
N ASP A 67 -12.56 11.83 -8.86
CA ASP A 67 -12.02 13.10 -9.37
C ASP A 67 -12.80 14.32 -8.83
N SER A 68 -12.32 15.52 -9.15
CA SER A 68 -12.95 16.78 -8.73
C SER A 68 -14.37 16.99 -9.27
N ALA A 69 -14.78 16.25 -10.31
CA ALA A 69 -16.11 16.27 -10.89
C ALA A 69 -17.03 15.18 -10.29
N GLY A 70 -16.56 14.46 -9.27
CA GLY A 70 -17.31 13.41 -8.59
C GLY A 70 -17.40 12.09 -9.36
N ARG A 71 -16.63 11.91 -10.44
CA ARG A 71 -16.58 10.63 -11.17
C ARG A 71 -15.70 9.67 -10.41
N LEU A 72 -16.10 8.41 -10.32
CA LEU A 72 -15.25 7.36 -9.77
C LEU A 72 -14.41 6.71 -10.86
N ALA A 73 -13.26 6.17 -10.46
CA ALA A 73 -12.54 5.23 -11.29
C ALA A 73 -13.42 3.99 -11.62
N ASP A 74 -13.09 3.33 -12.73
CA ASP A 74 -13.83 2.18 -13.27
C ASP A 74 -13.88 1.00 -12.27
N GLY A 75 -12.90 0.92 -11.37
CA GLY A 75 -12.82 -0.06 -10.29
C GLY A 75 -12.41 0.54 -8.95
N PRO A 76 -12.43 -0.24 -7.86
CA PRO A 76 -11.88 0.19 -6.59
C PRO A 76 -10.37 0.44 -6.73
N LEU A 77 -9.89 1.49 -6.07
CA LEU A 77 -8.46 1.77 -5.92
C LEU A 77 -7.77 0.67 -5.08
N ALA A 78 -8.43 0.23 -4.02
CA ALA A 78 -7.91 -0.83 -3.18
C ALA A 78 -9.04 -1.65 -2.55
N LEU A 79 -8.78 -2.95 -2.38
CA LEU A 79 -9.54 -3.84 -1.50
C LEU A 79 -8.57 -4.38 -0.45
N GLY A 80 -8.98 -4.33 0.81
CA GLY A 80 -8.07 -4.68 1.88
C GLY A 80 -8.74 -5.14 3.16
N LEU A 81 -7.90 -5.42 4.14
CA LEU A 81 -8.28 -5.81 5.48
C LEU A 81 -7.57 -4.89 6.47
N HIS A 82 -8.31 -4.48 7.50
CA HIS A 82 -7.77 -3.74 8.62
C HIS A 82 -8.01 -4.54 9.90
N SER A 83 -6.97 -4.65 10.74
CA SER A 83 -7.04 -5.33 12.02
C SER A 83 -6.39 -4.47 13.09
N SER A 84 -7.12 -4.21 14.17
CA SER A 84 -6.66 -3.44 15.33
C SER A 84 -7.01 -4.21 16.61
N GLY A 85 -6.13 -4.15 17.62
CA GLY A 85 -6.34 -4.89 18.86
C GLY A 85 -5.10 -4.93 19.76
N ILE A 86 -5.11 -5.85 20.72
CA ILE A 86 -4.03 -6.01 21.70
C ILE A 86 -2.78 -6.57 21.01
N TYR A 87 -1.60 -6.04 21.33
CA TYR A 87 -0.33 -6.59 20.85
C TYR A 87 0.06 -7.88 21.61
N PRO A 88 0.73 -8.90 21.01
CA PRO A 88 1.12 -9.02 19.60
C PRO A 88 0.06 -9.74 18.74
N GLY A 89 0.02 -9.45 17.43
CA GLY A 89 -0.79 -10.20 16.45
C GLY A 89 -1.96 -9.42 15.83
N PHE A 90 -2.31 -8.28 16.41
CA PHE A 90 -3.22 -7.29 15.85
C PHE A 90 -2.44 -6.04 15.44
N ASN A 91 -3.08 -5.06 14.81
CA ASN A 91 -2.48 -3.79 14.36
C ASN A 91 -1.73 -3.91 13.03
N TRP A 92 -2.51 -4.12 11.98
CA TRP A 92 -2.01 -4.16 10.62
C TRP A 92 -3.08 -3.70 9.63
N ILE A 93 -2.60 -3.26 8.47
CA ILE A 93 -3.44 -2.99 7.30
C ILE A 93 -2.87 -3.72 6.09
N GLU A 94 -3.77 -4.26 5.29
CA GLU A 94 -3.45 -4.97 4.06
C GLU A 94 -4.17 -4.31 2.89
N MET A 95 -3.48 -4.14 1.76
CA MET A 95 -4.07 -3.99 0.44
C MET A 95 -3.95 -5.34 -0.28
N SER A 96 -5.03 -6.11 -0.25
CA SER A 96 -5.16 -7.43 -0.88
C SER A 96 -5.44 -7.36 -2.38
N GLN A 97 -5.80 -6.17 -2.85
CA GLN A 97 -5.74 -5.69 -4.23
C GLN A 97 -5.39 -4.20 -4.16
N TYR A 98 -4.48 -3.75 -5.04
CA TYR A 98 -4.16 -2.33 -5.17
C TYR A 98 -4.01 -1.99 -6.66
N GLU A 99 -4.83 -1.06 -7.15
CA GLU A 99 -4.73 -0.58 -8.51
C GLU A 99 -3.82 0.67 -8.55
N GLU A 100 -2.57 0.50 -8.96
CA GLU A 100 -1.64 1.65 -9.14
C GLU A 100 -2.08 2.55 -10.30
N ARG A 101 -2.81 1.98 -11.26
CA ARG A 101 -3.20 2.62 -12.51
C ARG A 101 -4.71 2.69 -12.69
N PRO A 102 -5.44 3.37 -11.79
CA PRO A 102 -6.89 3.46 -11.89
C PRO A 102 -7.28 4.13 -13.22
N ARG A 103 -8.34 3.60 -13.83
CA ARG A 103 -8.88 4.09 -15.09
C ARG A 103 -10.14 4.92 -14.86
N PHE A 104 -10.28 5.98 -15.65
CA PHE A 104 -11.50 6.78 -15.78
C PHE A 104 -11.91 6.71 -17.26
N GLY A 105 -12.62 5.64 -17.62
CA GLY A 105 -12.92 5.30 -19.01
C GLY A 105 -11.65 5.01 -19.83
N GLU A 106 -11.38 5.85 -20.84
CA GLU A 106 -10.21 5.68 -21.72
C GLU A 106 -8.91 6.22 -21.10
N THR A 107 -9.00 7.04 -20.04
CA THR A 107 -7.84 7.65 -19.39
C THR A 107 -7.32 6.77 -18.26
N GLU A 108 -6.02 6.51 -18.25
CA GLU A 108 -5.32 5.82 -17.16
C GLU A 108 -4.48 6.84 -16.37
N LEU A 109 -4.55 6.78 -15.04
CA LEU A 109 -3.76 7.61 -14.14
C LEU A 109 -2.71 6.74 -13.45
N SER A 110 -1.42 7.01 -13.64
CA SER A 110 -0.39 6.40 -12.78
C SER A 110 -0.27 7.18 -11.47
N LEU A 111 -0.60 6.52 -10.35
CA LEU A 111 -0.42 7.10 -9.02
C LEU A 111 1.05 7.24 -8.64
N TRP A 112 1.91 6.33 -9.13
CA TRP A 112 3.34 6.37 -8.90
C TRP A 112 4.01 7.55 -9.60
N ASP A 113 3.78 7.71 -10.91
CA ASP A 113 4.40 8.77 -11.71
C ASP A 113 3.90 10.16 -11.29
N SER A 114 2.63 10.25 -10.87
CA SER A 114 2.03 11.48 -10.34
C SER A 114 2.38 11.74 -8.86
N GLY A 115 3.00 10.77 -8.19
CA GLY A 115 3.34 10.84 -6.76
C GLY A 115 2.14 10.83 -5.80
N LEU A 116 0.95 10.51 -6.30
CA LEU A 116 -0.32 10.45 -5.55
C LEU A 116 -0.38 9.25 -4.61
N ASP A 117 0.41 8.23 -4.87
CA ASP A 117 0.57 7.07 -3.98
C ASP A 117 1.28 7.43 -2.66
N LYS A 118 2.07 8.51 -2.59
CA LYS A 118 2.75 8.95 -1.37
C LYS A 118 1.76 9.30 -0.23
N PRO A 119 0.80 10.22 -0.41
CA PRO A 119 -0.19 10.51 0.64
C PRO A 119 -1.06 9.30 0.97
N LEU A 120 -1.38 8.44 0.00
CA LEU A 120 -2.11 7.20 0.25
C LEU A 120 -1.35 6.27 1.21
N PHE A 121 -0.09 5.96 0.92
CA PHE A 121 0.73 5.10 1.78
C PHE A 121 0.96 5.73 3.16
N ALA A 122 1.15 7.05 3.22
CA ALA A 122 1.28 7.76 4.50
C ALA A 122 0.02 7.61 5.36
N ALA A 123 -1.17 7.77 4.78
CA ALA A 123 -2.44 7.60 5.48
C ALA A 123 -2.65 6.16 5.94
N LEU A 124 -2.38 5.17 5.08
CA LEU A 124 -2.44 3.74 5.43
C LEU A 124 -1.49 3.41 6.60
N SER A 125 -0.26 3.92 6.55
CA SER A 125 0.73 3.73 7.63
C SER A 125 0.33 4.43 8.93
N GLY A 126 -0.41 5.54 8.83
CA GLY A 126 -0.98 6.25 9.97
C GLY A 126 -2.01 5.44 10.76
N LEU A 127 -2.69 4.48 10.10
CA LEU A 127 -3.61 3.55 10.77
C LEU A 127 -2.89 2.47 11.58
N VAL A 128 -1.60 2.27 11.34
CA VAL A 128 -0.80 1.21 11.95
C VAL A 128 0.10 1.81 13.04
N PRO A 129 -0.09 1.45 14.32
CA PRO A 129 0.78 1.90 15.41
C PRO A 129 2.21 1.34 15.29
N ALA A 130 3.10 1.83 16.14
CA ALA A 130 4.46 1.28 16.27
C ALA A 130 4.42 -0.23 16.56
N GLY A 131 5.34 -0.99 15.95
CA GLY A 131 5.38 -2.45 16.03
C GLY A 131 4.34 -3.19 15.17
N GLY A 132 3.40 -2.47 14.54
CA GLY A 132 2.47 -3.01 13.56
C GLY A 132 3.11 -3.16 12.18
N HIS A 133 2.31 -3.59 11.19
CA HIS A 133 2.80 -3.79 9.83
C HIS A 133 1.79 -3.45 8.73
N LEU A 134 2.32 -3.13 7.55
CA LEU A 134 1.58 -2.94 6.31
C LEU A 134 1.82 -4.13 5.39
N MET A 135 0.80 -4.55 4.65
CA MET A 135 0.90 -5.61 3.64
C MET A 135 0.32 -5.11 2.32
N VAL A 136 1.03 -5.34 1.22
CA VAL A 136 0.56 -4.97 -0.11
C VAL A 136 0.86 -6.13 -1.05
N GLU A 137 -0.17 -6.62 -1.73
CA GLU A 137 0.01 -7.60 -2.80
C GLU A 137 0.75 -6.99 -3.99
N TYR A 138 1.46 -7.83 -4.74
CA TYR A 138 2.17 -7.38 -5.94
C TYR A 138 1.96 -8.31 -7.14
N ASP A 139 0.91 -9.14 -7.12
CA ASP A 139 0.52 -10.00 -8.23
C ASP A 139 -0.32 -9.25 -9.27
N SER A 140 -0.98 -8.16 -8.89
CA SER A 140 -1.74 -7.36 -9.84
C SER A 140 -0.84 -6.76 -10.94
N PRO A 141 -1.33 -6.62 -12.19
CA PRO A 141 -0.52 -6.18 -13.32
C PRO A 141 0.26 -4.87 -13.11
N GLY A 142 -0.32 -3.92 -12.36
CA GLY A 142 0.32 -2.64 -12.02
C GLY A 142 1.60 -2.77 -11.18
N HIS A 143 1.84 -3.92 -10.54
CA HIS A 143 2.96 -4.13 -9.59
C HIS A 143 4.11 -4.96 -10.17
N ARG A 144 4.12 -5.20 -11.48
CA ARG A 144 5.15 -6.00 -12.16
C ARG A 144 6.58 -5.58 -11.83
N ALA A 145 6.84 -4.28 -11.67
CA ALA A 145 8.16 -3.80 -11.30
C ALA A 145 8.59 -4.30 -9.91
N THR A 146 7.69 -4.27 -8.92
CA THR A 146 7.95 -4.82 -7.58
C THR A 146 8.19 -6.32 -7.66
N GLU A 147 7.30 -7.04 -8.34
CA GLU A 147 7.41 -8.49 -8.55
C GLU A 147 8.77 -8.89 -9.13
N ARG A 148 9.20 -8.24 -10.21
CA ARG A 148 10.47 -8.55 -10.88
C ARG A 148 11.67 -8.26 -10.01
N ILE A 149 11.66 -7.14 -9.28
CA ILE A 149 12.76 -6.74 -8.39
C ILE A 149 12.93 -7.75 -7.24
N LEU A 150 11.82 -8.19 -6.62
CA LEU A 150 11.85 -9.19 -5.56
C LEU A 150 12.29 -10.56 -6.07
N THR A 151 11.79 -10.99 -7.24
CA THR A 151 12.22 -12.25 -7.90
C THR A 151 13.72 -12.26 -8.20
N LEU A 152 14.29 -11.11 -8.59
CA LEU A 152 15.74 -10.92 -8.81
C LEU A 152 16.54 -10.78 -7.51
N ARG A 153 15.92 -10.98 -6.35
CA ARG A 153 16.54 -10.96 -5.00
C ARG A 153 17.16 -9.61 -4.63
N TYR A 154 16.67 -8.52 -5.19
CA TYR A 154 17.03 -7.19 -4.68
C TYR A 154 16.35 -6.93 -3.34
N PRO A 155 16.95 -6.09 -2.48
CA PRO A 155 16.35 -5.68 -1.20
C PRO A 155 14.94 -5.16 -1.39
N ALA A 156 14.01 -5.53 -0.51
CA ALA A 156 12.60 -5.18 -0.66
C ALA A 156 12.36 -3.66 -0.70
N ALA A 157 13.10 -2.89 0.10
CA ALA A 157 13.03 -1.42 0.08
C ALA A 157 13.43 -0.80 -1.27
N ALA A 158 14.13 -1.54 -2.12
CA ALA A 158 14.53 -1.13 -3.46
C ALA A 158 13.48 -1.47 -4.55
N SER A 159 12.30 -1.97 -4.17
CA SER A 159 11.14 -2.12 -5.06
C SER A 159 10.19 -0.92 -4.97
N PRO A 160 9.34 -0.62 -5.97
CA PRO A 160 8.37 0.49 -5.88
C PRO A 160 7.48 0.45 -4.63
N ILE A 161 6.84 -0.69 -4.34
CA ILE A 161 6.00 -0.84 -3.13
C ILE A 161 6.85 -0.70 -1.86
N GLY A 162 7.99 -1.41 -1.79
CA GLY A 162 8.85 -1.36 -0.61
C GLY A 162 9.44 0.03 -0.36
N PHE A 163 9.72 0.79 -1.42
CA PHE A 163 10.15 2.19 -1.37
C PHE A 163 9.08 3.10 -0.79
N ARG A 164 7.80 2.93 -1.18
CA ARG A 164 6.70 3.69 -0.55
C ARG A 164 6.51 3.33 0.91
N MET A 165 6.60 2.04 1.26
CA MET A 165 6.57 1.62 2.66
C MET A 165 7.71 2.24 3.48
N PHE A 166 8.93 2.25 2.93
CA PHE A 166 10.12 2.85 3.57
C PHE A 166 9.87 4.31 3.95
N ALA A 167 9.31 5.08 3.01
CA ALA A 167 8.99 6.49 3.19
C ALA A 167 8.00 6.76 4.34
N THR A 168 7.26 5.72 4.78
CA THR A 168 6.31 5.80 5.90
C THR A 168 6.84 5.24 7.23
N GLY A 169 8.15 4.99 7.32
CA GLY A 169 8.80 4.51 8.54
C GLY A 169 8.95 3.00 8.65
N VAL A 170 8.65 2.22 7.60
CA VAL A 170 8.99 0.79 7.56
C VAL A 170 10.51 0.62 7.49
N ARG A 171 11.04 -0.34 8.26
CA ARG A 171 12.50 -0.61 8.32
C ARG A 171 12.89 -2.06 8.13
N SER A 172 11.94 -2.98 8.20
CA SER A 172 12.19 -4.39 7.90
C SER A 172 11.05 -4.96 7.08
N TYR A 173 11.37 -5.94 6.25
CA TYR A 173 10.47 -6.48 5.24
C TYR A 173 10.43 -8.00 5.32
N ARG A 174 9.28 -8.56 4.93
CA ARG A 174 9.13 -9.98 4.64
C ARG A 174 8.39 -10.12 3.33
N ASP A 175 9.00 -10.86 2.42
CA ASP A 175 8.40 -11.20 1.14
C ASP A 175 7.70 -12.57 1.25
N TRP A 176 6.38 -12.57 1.06
CA TRP A 176 5.55 -13.77 1.01
C TRP A 176 5.39 -14.18 -0.46
N TYR A 177 6.41 -14.88 -0.97
CA TYR A 177 6.55 -15.23 -2.40
C TYR A 177 5.94 -16.59 -2.78
N ILE A 178 5.50 -17.39 -1.80
CA ILE A 178 4.98 -18.74 -2.05
C ILE A 178 3.47 -18.66 -2.25
N SER A 179 3.01 -18.92 -3.48
CA SER A 179 1.62 -19.24 -3.76
C SER A 179 1.48 -20.77 -3.66
N GLU A 180 1.33 -21.32 -2.45
CA GLU A 180 1.22 -22.77 -2.21
C GLU A 180 -0.12 -23.33 -2.75
N GLY A 181 -0.20 -23.49 -4.07
CA GLY A 181 -1.38 -24.04 -4.75
C GLY A 181 -2.63 -23.15 -4.67
N GLY A 182 -2.47 -21.83 -4.53
CA GLY A 182 -3.57 -20.87 -4.49
C GLY A 182 -4.37 -20.83 -3.18
N ARG A 183 -3.95 -21.58 -2.15
CA ARG A 183 -4.63 -21.60 -0.83
C ARG A 183 -4.25 -20.43 0.07
N GLU A 184 -3.06 -19.86 -0.08
CA GLU A 184 -2.52 -18.81 0.82
C GLU A 184 -2.81 -17.38 0.35
N GLY A 185 -3.43 -17.21 -0.82
CA GLY A 185 -3.70 -15.92 -1.43
C GLY A 185 -2.55 -15.43 -2.34
N PRO A 186 -2.64 -14.18 -2.84
CA PRO A 186 -1.62 -13.61 -3.72
C PRO A 186 -0.30 -13.39 -2.97
N ARG A 187 0.80 -13.25 -3.72
CA ARG A 187 2.10 -12.84 -3.17
C ARG A 187 2.01 -11.45 -2.58
N LYS A 188 2.64 -11.25 -1.41
CA LYS A 188 2.53 -10.01 -0.64
C LYS A 188 3.88 -9.58 -0.09
N LEU A 189 4.12 -8.28 -0.14
CA LEU A 189 5.21 -7.66 0.60
C LEU A 189 4.67 -7.15 1.93
N GLN A 190 5.26 -7.62 3.03
CA GLN A 190 4.95 -7.16 4.39
C GLN A 190 6.06 -6.25 4.89
N GLY A 191 5.70 -5.04 5.31
CA GLY A 191 6.61 -4.05 5.88
C GLY A 191 6.29 -3.82 7.36
N PHE A 192 7.29 -3.97 8.23
CA PHE A 192 7.14 -3.79 9.67
C PHE A 192 7.63 -2.40 10.11
N LYS A 193 6.82 -1.74 10.93
CA LYS A 193 7.21 -0.51 11.63
C LYS A 193 7.98 -0.89 12.90
N PRO A 194 9.10 -0.21 13.19
CA PRO A 194 9.79 -0.41 14.47
C PRO A 194 8.84 -0.21 15.66
N LEU A 195 9.01 -1.00 16.71
CA LEU A 195 8.24 -0.86 17.95
C LEU A 195 8.69 0.36 18.76
N ASN A 196 9.99 0.65 18.73
CA ASN A 196 10.61 1.74 19.49
C ASN A 196 11.86 2.26 18.76
N ALA A 197 12.50 3.29 19.31
CA ALA A 197 13.66 3.95 18.73
C ALA A 197 14.90 3.03 18.63
N GLU A 198 15.10 2.14 19.61
CA GLU A 198 16.23 1.19 19.62
C GLU A 198 16.11 0.20 18.45
N ILE A 199 14.94 -0.44 18.31
CA ILE A 199 14.65 -1.32 17.17
C ILE A 199 14.72 -0.54 15.85
N SER A 200 14.28 0.73 15.85
CA SER A 200 14.38 1.58 14.67
C SER A 200 15.83 1.79 14.24
N ALA A 201 16.73 2.06 15.18
CA ALA A 201 18.15 2.23 14.90
C ALA A 201 18.77 0.92 14.39
N GLU A 202 18.51 -0.20 15.07
CA GLU A 202 18.99 -1.53 14.66
C GLU A 202 18.55 -1.89 13.24
N LYS A 203 17.24 -1.78 12.94
CA LYS A 203 16.71 -2.12 11.61
C LYS A 203 17.15 -1.15 10.53
N THR A 204 17.35 0.13 10.89
CA THR A 204 17.92 1.12 9.98
C THR A 204 19.36 0.76 9.60
N ALA A 205 20.20 0.37 10.56
CA ALA A 205 21.58 -0.05 10.30
C ALA A 205 21.65 -1.34 9.45
N ALA A 206 20.76 -2.30 9.72
CA ALA A 206 20.64 -3.52 8.92
C ALA A 206 20.24 -3.21 7.47
N LEU A 207 19.21 -2.36 7.28
CA LEU A 207 18.76 -1.94 5.94
C LEU A 207 19.84 -1.17 5.19
N ARG A 208 20.59 -0.29 5.87
CA ARG A 208 21.74 0.41 5.28
C ARG A 208 22.77 -0.58 4.75
N THR A 209 23.20 -1.52 5.58
CA THR A 209 24.17 -2.56 5.20
C THR A 209 23.71 -3.37 3.99
N GLU A 210 22.43 -3.77 3.96
CA GLU A 210 21.85 -4.53 2.86
C GLU A 210 21.91 -3.75 1.53
N LEU A 211 21.52 -2.47 1.56
CA LEU A 211 21.51 -1.61 0.38
C LEU A 211 22.92 -1.25 -0.09
N GLU A 212 23.85 -0.98 0.83
CA GLU A 212 25.26 -0.71 0.50
C GLU A 212 25.91 -1.94 -0.15
N THR A 213 25.65 -3.13 0.39
CA THR A 213 26.13 -4.40 -0.20
C THR A 213 25.59 -4.61 -1.61
N MET A 214 24.30 -4.38 -1.81
CA MET A 214 23.66 -4.45 -3.12
C MET A 214 24.28 -3.45 -4.12
N LEU A 215 24.53 -2.22 -3.70
CA LEU A 215 25.08 -1.16 -4.56
C LEU A 215 26.59 -1.24 -4.80
N ALA A 216 27.34 -1.88 -3.91
CA ALA A 216 28.76 -2.18 -4.10
C ALA A 216 28.98 -3.33 -5.09
N SER A 217 28.02 -4.25 -5.19
CA SER A 217 28.08 -5.36 -6.13
C SER A 217 27.95 -4.84 -7.58
N PRO A 218 28.69 -5.38 -8.56
CA PRO A 218 28.56 -4.97 -9.96
C PRO A 218 27.12 -5.08 -10.46
N ALA A 219 26.71 -4.16 -11.33
CA ALA A 219 25.42 -4.30 -12.00
C ALA A 219 25.44 -5.57 -12.87
N ASN A 220 24.36 -6.36 -12.80
CA ASN A 220 24.16 -7.47 -13.71
C ASN A 220 23.29 -6.98 -14.88
N ASP A 221 23.86 -6.93 -16.09
CA ASP A 221 23.17 -6.46 -17.28
C ASP A 221 21.95 -7.34 -17.64
N ASP A 222 21.98 -8.63 -17.28
CA ASP A 222 20.85 -9.55 -17.46
C ASP A 222 19.62 -9.14 -16.63
N HIS A 223 19.82 -8.36 -15.55
CA HIS A 223 18.71 -7.83 -14.74
C HIS A 223 18.00 -6.66 -15.42
N GLY A 224 18.55 -6.14 -16.53
CA GLY A 224 17.90 -5.18 -17.42
C GLY A 224 17.37 -3.92 -16.72
N GLU A 225 16.17 -3.50 -17.10
CA GLU A 225 15.52 -2.31 -16.53
C GLU A 225 15.19 -2.45 -15.05
N TRP A 226 14.86 -3.66 -14.59
CA TRP A 226 14.49 -3.92 -13.19
C TRP A 226 15.70 -3.78 -12.27
N GLY A 227 16.87 -4.27 -12.70
CA GLY A 227 18.11 -4.04 -11.97
C GLY A 227 18.47 -2.55 -11.88
N ARG A 228 18.31 -1.80 -12.97
CA ARG A 228 18.54 -0.34 -12.96
C ARG A 228 17.57 0.39 -12.03
N LEU A 229 16.28 0.05 -12.08
CA LEU A 229 15.27 0.63 -11.21
C LEU A 229 15.54 0.30 -9.74
N ALA A 230 15.85 -0.95 -9.42
CA ALA A 230 16.17 -1.37 -8.06
C ALA A 230 17.36 -0.59 -7.49
N ARG A 231 18.44 -0.47 -8.24
CA ARG A 231 19.61 0.28 -7.81
C ARG A 231 19.31 1.77 -7.65
N LYS A 232 18.51 2.37 -8.54
CA LYS A 232 18.04 3.75 -8.43
C LYS A 232 17.25 3.97 -7.14
N LEU A 233 16.27 3.11 -6.86
CA LEU A 233 15.44 3.20 -5.65
C LEU A 233 16.26 2.92 -4.38
N GLY A 234 17.11 1.90 -4.39
CA GLY A 234 17.98 1.57 -3.26
C GLY A 234 18.96 2.70 -2.92
N ARG A 235 19.53 3.39 -3.93
CA ARG A 235 20.31 4.60 -3.71
C ARG A 235 19.47 5.67 -3.03
N ARG A 236 18.25 5.91 -3.53
CA ARG A 236 17.34 6.90 -2.95
C ARG A 236 17.01 6.58 -1.48
N VAL A 237 16.78 5.32 -1.15
CA VAL A 237 16.57 4.89 0.24
C VAL A 237 17.78 5.21 1.11
N LEU A 238 19.00 4.91 0.64
CA LEU A 238 20.23 5.23 1.40
C LEU A 238 20.42 6.73 1.61
N ASP A 239 20.11 7.54 0.59
CA ASP A 239 20.21 9.00 0.67
C ASP A 239 19.18 9.58 1.67
N ASP A 240 18.01 8.96 1.79
CA ASP A 240 16.93 9.35 2.70
C ASP A 240 17.09 8.74 4.12
N LEU A 241 18.02 7.82 4.33
CA LEU A 241 18.31 7.28 5.67
C LEU A 241 19.14 8.29 6.50
N PRO A 242 18.87 8.43 7.81
CA PRO A 242 19.67 9.30 8.67
C PRO A 242 21.13 8.88 8.65
N ALA A 243 22.05 9.84 8.68
CA ALA A 243 23.48 9.60 8.77
C ALA A 243 23.78 8.69 9.99
N ALA A 244 24.75 7.80 9.81
CA ALA A 244 25.22 6.90 10.86
C ALA A 244 25.93 7.67 11.99
#